data_AF-A0A2P5M1H0-F1
#
_entry.id   AF-A0A2P5M1H0-F1
#
_cell.length_a   1.000
_cell.length_b   1.000
_cell.length_c   1.000
_cell.angle_alpha   90.00
_cell.angle_beta   90.00
_cell.angle_gamma   90.00
#
_symmetry.space_group_name_H-M   'P 1'
#
loop_
_entity.id
_entity.type
_entity.pdbx_description
1 polymer ?
#
loop_
_entity_poly.entity_id
_entity_poly.type
_entity_poly.pdbx_seq_one_letter_code
_entity_poly.pdbx_strand_id
1 'polypeptide(L)'
;MKNSLNLDKKANFRIPGLDALRGIAALGVAIFHFHYYFDAGPNFLILQPFYNGAPFFVDLFFILSGFLLTQVYSHIKSYRELLIRRIARLFPLQWLSLILVMLGQYYYKLIYGTPFIYTFNDIYHFMLNIFLLQQTGLQKGFSFNGPSWSISVEWIINLIFFIFINKSKRLIIASLILIASSLILIVAFVGNLTYLTKLFGFLDTGLLKA
;
A
#
# COMPACT_ATOMS: atom_id res chain seq x y z
N MET A 1 -15.32 44.89 -5.10
CA MET A 1 -15.54 43.55 -5.71
C MET A 1 -14.20 42.89 -6.11
N LYS A 2 -13.26 42.72 -5.16
CA LYS A 2 -11.86 42.32 -5.44
C LYS A 2 -11.30 41.28 -4.44
N ASN A 3 -12.16 40.45 -3.84
CA ASN A 3 -11.76 39.50 -2.78
C ASN A 3 -12.08 38.02 -3.06
N SER A 4 -12.62 37.66 -4.23
CA SER A 4 -12.90 36.25 -4.57
C SER A 4 -11.73 35.51 -5.23
N LEU A 5 -10.74 36.23 -5.80
CA LEU A 5 -9.63 35.62 -6.55
C LEU A 5 -8.43 35.17 -5.69
N ASN A 6 -8.47 35.39 -4.37
CA ASN A 6 -7.38 35.02 -3.45
C ASN A 6 -7.67 33.75 -2.62
N LEU A 7 -8.85 33.15 -2.74
CA LEU A 7 -9.18 31.90 -2.06
C LEU A 7 -8.71 30.66 -2.84
N ASP A 8 -8.33 30.81 -4.12
CA ASP A 8 -7.85 29.72 -4.99
C ASP A 8 -6.34 29.43 -4.85
N LYS A 9 -5.62 30.27 -4.09
CA LYS A 9 -4.18 30.13 -3.81
C LYS A 9 -3.89 29.48 -2.46
N LYS A 10 -4.80 28.66 -1.93
CA LYS A 10 -4.44 27.78 -0.82
C LYS A 10 -3.63 26.63 -1.41
N ALA A 11 -2.32 26.88 -1.49
CA ALA A 11 -1.31 26.11 -2.20
C ALA A 11 -1.49 24.59 -2.03
N ASN A 12 -2.13 23.97 -3.01
CA ASN A 12 -1.79 22.62 -3.41
C ASN A 12 -0.37 22.73 -4.00
N PHE A 13 0.66 22.59 -3.16
CA PHE A 13 2.05 22.42 -3.61
C PHE A 13 2.14 21.12 -4.41
N ARG A 14 1.72 21.18 -5.68
CA ARG A 14 1.98 20.13 -6.66
C ARG A 14 3.34 20.42 -7.24
N ILE A 15 4.24 19.46 -7.09
CA ILE A 15 5.56 19.50 -7.72
C ILE A 15 5.46 18.57 -8.92
N PRO A 16 5.23 19.08 -10.15
CA PRO A 16 4.89 18.25 -11.30
C PRO A 16 5.94 17.17 -11.59
N GLY A 17 7.22 17.45 -11.32
CA GLY A 17 8.31 16.48 -11.46
C GLY A 17 8.17 15.28 -10.51
N LEU A 18 7.73 15.49 -9.27
CA LEU A 18 7.50 14.38 -8.32
C LEU A 18 6.26 13.58 -8.71
N ASP A 19 5.21 14.24 -9.19
CA ASP A 19 4.01 13.55 -9.67
C ASP A 19 4.31 12.71 -10.92
N ALA A 20 5.12 13.22 -11.84
CA ALA A 20 5.58 12.48 -13.01
C ALA A 20 6.45 11.26 -12.62
N LEU A 21 7.39 11.45 -11.68
CA LEU A 21 8.25 10.37 -11.22
C LEU A 21 7.46 9.27 -10.48
N ARG A 22 6.43 9.64 -9.73
CA ARG A 22 5.48 8.67 -9.14
C ARG A 22 4.70 7.92 -10.20
N GLY A 23 4.30 8.60 -11.28
CA GLY A 23 3.68 7.97 -12.43
C GLY A 23 4.57 6.92 -13.08
N ILE A 24 5.84 7.24 -13.31
CA ILE A 24 6.84 6.31 -13.85
C ILE A 24 7.03 5.11 -12.90
N ALA A 25 7.15 5.38 -11.60
CA ALA A 25 7.27 4.31 -10.60
C ALA A 25 6.05 3.39 -10.60
N ALA A 26 4.84 3.95 -10.60
CA ALA A 26 3.60 3.17 -10.66
C ALA A 26 3.48 2.33 -11.95
N LEU A 27 3.90 2.88 -13.10
CA LEU A 27 3.94 2.14 -14.36
C LEU A 27 4.93 0.98 -14.30
N GLY A 28 6.12 1.20 -13.73
CA GLY A 28 7.10 0.12 -13.58
C GLY A 28 6.57 -1.04 -12.72
N VAL A 29 5.89 -0.71 -11.62
CA VAL A 29 5.20 -1.71 -10.78
C VAL A 29 4.10 -2.43 -11.56
N ALA A 30 3.30 -1.72 -12.36
CA ALA A 30 2.23 -2.33 -13.14
C ALA A 30 2.75 -3.27 -14.24
N ILE A 31 3.79 -2.85 -14.97
CA ILE A 31 4.45 -3.64 -16.02
C ILE A 31 5.05 -4.92 -15.42
N PHE A 32 5.71 -4.81 -14.27
CA PHE A 32 6.22 -5.98 -13.54
C PHE A 32 5.11 -6.97 -13.21
N HIS A 33 4.03 -6.52 -12.58
CA HIS A 33 2.94 -7.42 -12.19
C HIS A 33 2.25 -8.03 -13.40
N PHE A 34 2.11 -7.28 -14.49
CA PHE A 34 1.55 -7.81 -15.73
C PHE A 34 2.41 -8.95 -16.29
N HIS A 35 3.73 -8.76 -16.38
CA HIS A 35 4.65 -9.81 -16.80
C HIS A 35 4.63 -11.01 -15.83
N TYR A 36 4.69 -10.75 -14.53
CA TYR A 36 4.72 -11.79 -13.50
C TYR A 36 3.46 -12.69 -13.50
N TYR A 37 2.27 -12.12 -13.77
CA TYR A 37 1.03 -12.89 -13.71
C TYR A 37 0.57 -13.51 -15.03
N PHE A 38 0.89 -12.88 -16.15
CA PHE A 38 0.40 -13.32 -17.46
C PHE A 38 1.48 -13.98 -18.31
N ASP A 39 2.73 -14.03 -17.81
CA ASP A 39 3.91 -14.43 -18.59
C ASP A 39 3.94 -13.77 -19.97
N ALA A 40 3.50 -12.51 -20.02
CA ALA A 40 3.21 -11.77 -21.23
C ALA A 40 3.89 -10.40 -21.19
N GLY A 41 4.47 -10.00 -22.33
CA GLY A 41 5.10 -8.68 -22.46
C GLY A 41 5.85 -8.53 -23.79
N PRO A 42 6.09 -7.28 -24.25
CA PRO A 42 6.99 -7.00 -25.36
C PRO A 42 8.41 -7.52 -25.07
N ASN A 43 9.21 -7.72 -26.12
CA ASN A 43 10.60 -8.20 -26.08
C ASN A 43 11.33 -8.00 -24.74
N PHE A 44 11.69 -9.11 -24.09
CA PHE A 44 12.33 -9.16 -22.77
C PHE A 44 13.55 -8.23 -22.65
N LEU A 45 14.31 -8.06 -23.73
CA LEU A 45 15.49 -7.18 -23.78
C LEU A 45 15.20 -5.69 -23.55
N ILE A 46 14.07 -5.16 -23.99
CA ILE A 46 13.77 -3.72 -23.89
C ILE A 46 13.20 -3.38 -22.50
N LEU A 47 12.40 -4.28 -21.94
CA LEU A 47 11.69 -4.06 -20.68
C LEU A 47 12.33 -4.76 -19.48
N GLN A 48 13.52 -5.37 -19.66
CA GLN A 48 14.30 -6.00 -18.60
C GLN A 48 14.43 -5.13 -17.32
N PRO A 49 14.68 -3.81 -17.40
CA PRO A 49 14.77 -2.98 -16.19
C PRO A 49 13.45 -2.91 -15.41
N PHE A 50 12.31 -3.00 -16.09
CA PHE A 50 10.99 -3.02 -15.47
C PHE A 50 10.62 -4.38 -14.88
N TYR A 51 11.06 -5.46 -15.54
CA TYR A 51 10.80 -6.83 -15.06
C TYR A 51 11.66 -7.21 -13.85
N ASN A 52 12.90 -6.72 -13.78
CA ASN A 52 13.80 -7.03 -12.66
C ASN A 52 13.85 -5.92 -11.60
N GLY A 53 13.46 -4.69 -11.93
CA GLY A 53 13.55 -3.52 -11.06
C GLY A 53 12.32 -3.27 -10.18
N ALA A 54 11.39 -4.22 -10.06
CA ALA A 54 10.15 -3.99 -9.33
C ALA A 54 10.34 -3.54 -7.87
N PRO A 55 11.28 -4.11 -7.07
CA PRO A 55 11.57 -3.61 -5.73
C PRO A 55 11.93 -2.11 -5.73
N PHE A 56 12.79 -1.70 -6.66
CA PHE A 56 13.20 -0.31 -6.80
C PHE A 56 12.03 0.63 -7.13
N PHE A 57 11.14 0.23 -8.03
CA PHE A 57 9.98 1.05 -8.38
C PHE A 57 8.99 1.18 -7.21
N VAL A 58 8.82 0.10 -6.43
CA VAL A 58 8.01 0.13 -5.20
C VAL A 58 8.63 1.09 -4.19
N ASP A 59 9.94 0.99 -3.92
CA ASP A 59 10.65 1.86 -2.99
C ASP A 59 10.59 3.33 -3.41
N LEU A 60 10.84 3.60 -4.70
CA LEU A 60 10.76 4.95 -5.26
C LEU A 60 9.35 5.53 -5.11
N PHE A 61 8.31 4.74 -5.42
CA PHE A 61 6.92 5.17 -5.27
C PHE A 61 6.59 5.53 -3.81
N PHE A 62 7.05 4.74 -2.85
CA PHE A 62 6.81 4.98 -1.43
C PHE A 62 7.57 6.20 -0.90
N ILE A 63 8.85 6.37 -1.24
CA ILE A 63 9.66 7.52 -0.80
C ILE A 63 9.02 8.82 -1.29
N LEU A 64 8.64 8.89 -2.57
CA LEU A 64 8.01 10.07 -3.15
C LEU A 64 6.62 10.34 -2.56
N SER A 65 5.84 9.29 -2.31
CA SER A 65 4.52 9.41 -1.68
C SER A 65 4.64 9.87 -0.22
N GLY A 66 5.64 9.38 0.51
CA GLY A 66 5.95 9.80 1.88
C GLY A 66 6.32 11.28 1.96
N PHE A 67 7.23 11.74 1.09
CA PHE A 67 7.62 13.15 1.01
C PHE A 67 6.41 14.07 0.76
N LEU A 68 5.55 13.72 -0.19
CA LEU A 68 4.37 14.52 -0.52
C LEU A 68 3.33 14.48 0.61
N LEU A 69 3.20 13.34 1.30
CA LEU A 69 2.34 13.23 2.47
C LEU A 69 2.78 14.21 3.56
N THR A 70 4.08 14.28 3.90
CA THR A 70 4.60 15.20 4.94
C THR A 70 4.22 16.66 4.66
N GLN A 71 4.27 17.07 3.39
CA GLN A 71 3.86 18.41 2.94
C GLN A 71 2.35 18.66 3.12
N VAL A 72 1.51 17.65 2.92
CA VAL A 72 0.06 17.77 3.16
C VAL A 72 -0.24 17.82 4.66
N TYR A 73 0.48 17.04 5.46
CA TYR A 73 0.27 16.93 6.90
C TYR A 73 0.54 18.22 7.67
N SER A 74 1.45 19.07 7.19
CA SER A 74 1.79 20.37 7.83
C SER A 74 0.63 21.38 7.85
N HIS A 75 -0.41 21.16 7.02
CA HIS A 75 -1.52 22.10 6.85
C HIS A 75 -2.87 21.56 7.36
N ILE A 76 -2.88 20.38 7.98
CA ILE A 76 -4.12 19.74 8.46
C ILE A 76 -4.52 20.37 9.80
N LYS A 77 -5.74 20.93 9.84
CA LYS A 77 -6.30 21.57 11.02
C LYS A 77 -7.08 20.61 11.94
N SER A 78 -7.57 19.50 11.39
CA SER A 78 -8.36 18.52 12.12
C SER A 78 -8.08 17.10 11.64
N TYR A 79 -7.89 16.20 12.59
CA TYR A 79 -7.64 14.80 12.30
C TYR A 79 -8.86 14.08 11.67
N ARG A 80 -10.07 14.51 12.03
CA ARG A 80 -11.31 13.99 11.42
C ARG A 80 -11.36 14.31 9.92
N GLU A 81 -10.94 15.52 9.55
CA GLU A 81 -10.86 15.96 8.16
C GLU A 81 -9.87 15.10 7.36
N LEU A 82 -8.72 14.77 7.96
CA LEU A 82 -7.73 13.86 7.37
C LEU A 82 -8.31 12.46 7.13
N LEU A 83 -8.97 11.87 8.13
CA LEU A 83 -9.54 10.53 8.01
C LEU A 83 -10.59 10.48 6.89
N ILE A 84 -11.49 11.47 6.82
CA ILE A 84 -12.50 11.55 5.77
C ILE A 84 -11.85 11.67 4.39
N ARG A 85 -10.85 12.54 4.23
CA ARG A 85 -10.10 12.69 2.96
C ARG A 85 -9.41 11.40 2.55
N ARG A 86 -8.91 10.62 3.50
CA ARG A 86 -8.28 9.32 3.25
C ARG A 86 -9.30 8.28 2.83
N ILE A 87 -10.43 8.18 3.52
CA ILE A 87 -11.50 7.24 3.14
C ILE A 87 -11.98 7.55 1.72
N ALA A 88 -12.28 8.82 1.42
CA ALA A 88 -12.71 9.25 0.11
C ALA A 88 -11.67 9.02 -1.01
N ARG A 89 -10.39 8.89 -0.66
CA ARG A 89 -9.31 8.61 -1.61
C ARG A 89 -9.04 7.11 -1.79
N LEU A 90 -9.03 6.33 -0.71
CA LEU A 90 -8.58 4.94 -0.72
C LEU A 90 -9.71 3.97 -1.06
N PHE A 91 -10.88 4.12 -0.43
CA PHE A 91 -11.96 3.12 -0.52
C PHE A 91 -12.62 3.04 -1.91
N PRO A 92 -12.92 4.15 -2.62
CA PRO A 92 -13.59 4.06 -3.92
C PRO A 92 -12.80 3.25 -4.94
N LEU A 93 -11.50 3.52 -5.04
CA LEU A 93 -10.61 2.80 -5.96
C LEU A 93 -10.40 1.36 -5.50
N GLN A 94 -10.23 1.13 -4.19
CA GLN A 94 -10.07 -0.21 -3.65
C GLN A 94 -11.28 -1.08 -3.96
N TRP A 95 -12.50 -0.61 -3.67
CA TRP A 95 -13.73 -1.38 -3.92
C TRP A 95 -13.93 -1.65 -5.41
N LEU A 96 -13.69 -0.66 -6.27
CA LEU A 96 -13.76 -0.87 -7.72
C LEU A 96 -12.78 -1.97 -8.16
N SER A 97 -11.52 -1.88 -7.73
CA SER A 97 -10.50 -2.88 -8.08
C SER A 97 -10.83 -4.26 -7.53
N LEU A 98 -11.36 -4.34 -6.31
CA LEU A 98 -11.75 -5.59 -5.66
C LEU A 98 -12.89 -6.26 -6.41
N ILE A 99 -13.91 -5.51 -6.82
CA ILE A 99 -15.04 -6.03 -7.61
C ILE A 99 -14.54 -6.53 -8.97
N LEU A 100 -13.73 -5.74 -9.68
CA LEU A 100 -13.20 -6.14 -10.99
C LEU A 100 -12.36 -7.42 -10.90
N VAL A 101 -11.49 -7.52 -9.90
CA VAL A 101 -10.66 -8.72 -9.69
C VAL A 101 -11.51 -9.91 -9.26
N MET A 102 -12.50 -9.72 -8.39
CA MET A 102 -13.43 -10.78 -7.99
C MET A 102 -14.19 -11.33 -9.21
N LEU A 103 -14.77 -10.44 -10.04
CA LEU A 103 -15.50 -10.84 -11.24
C LEU A 103 -14.58 -11.54 -12.25
N GLY A 104 -13.38 -11.01 -12.47
CA GLY A 104 -12.38 -11.61 -13.36
C GLY A 104 -11.94 -13.00 -12.89
N GLN A 105 -11.66 -13.18 -11.60
CA GLN A 105 -11.31 -14.47 -11.03
C GLN A 105 -12.48 -15.47 -11.07
N TYR A 106 -13.70 -15.01 -10.81
CA TYR A 106 -14.90 -15.85 -10.91
C TYR A 106 -15.10 -16.34 -12.35
N TYR A 107 -15.00 -15.44 -13.33
CA TYR A 107 -15.09 -15.79 -14.75
C TYR A 107 -13.99 -16.77 -15.17
N TYR A 108 -12.74 -16.53 -14.77
CA TYR A 108 -11.63 -17.43 -15.04
C TYR A 108 -11.87 -18.84 -14.46
N LYS A 109 -12.36 -18.91 -13.21
CA LYS A 109 -12.67 -20.18 -12.55
C LYS A 109 -13.78 -20.95 -13.26
N LEU A 110 -14.79 -20.27 -13.83
CA LEU A 110 -15.84 -20.93 -14.61
C LEU A 110 -15.30 -21.61 -15.88
N ILE A 111 -14.28 -21.02 -16.52
CA ILE A 111 -13.70 -21.56 -17.76
C ILE A 111 -12.67 -22.65 -17.47
N TYR A 112 -11.76 -22.41 -16.51
CA TYR A 112 -10.59 -23.25 -16.29
C TYR A 112 -10.68 -24.15 -15.04
N GLY A 113 -11.78 -24.06 -14.27
CA GLY A 113 -12.02 -24.85 -13.06
C GLY A 113 -11.13 -24.50 -11.85
N THR A 114 -10.14 -23.62 -12.03
CA THR A 114 -9.13 -23.27 -11.03
C THR A 114 -9.10 -21.75 -10.80
N PRO A 115 -8.71 -21.29 -9.59
CA PRO A 115 -8.45 -19.87 -9.37
C PRO A 115 -7.22 -19.42 -10.16
N PHE A 116 -7.22 -18.18 -10.65
CA PHE A 116 -6.17 -17.66 -11.53
C PHE A 116 -4.78 -17.57 -10.86
N ILE A 117 -4.69 -16.87 -9.72
CA ILE A 117 -3.43 -16.66 -8.98
C ILE A 117 -3.60 -17.06 -7.53
N TYR A 118 -4.55 -16.40 -6.85
CA TYR A 118 -4.74 -16.54 -5.41
C TYR A 118 -5.82 -17.58 -5.11
N THR A 119 -5.56 -18.45 -4.16
CA THR A 119 -6.49 -19.55 -3.78
C THR A 119 -7.47 -19.13 -2.68
N PHE A 120 -7.10 -18.16 -1.84
CA PHE A 120 -7.90 -17.71 -0.69
C PHE A 120 -8.96 -16.66 -1.08
N ASN A 121 -9.91 -17.01 -1.94
CA ASN A 121 -10.98 -16.09 -2.39
C ASN A 121 -12.34 -16.44 -1.78
N ASP A 122 -12.38 -16.61 -0.46
CA ASP A 122 -13.62 -16.84 0.28
C ASP A 122 -14.24 -15.53 0.80
N ILE A 123 -15.42 -15.64 1.42
CA ILE A 123 -16.13 -14.47 1.95
C ILE A 123 -15.37 -13.80 3.10
N TYR A 124 -14.60 -14.56 3.89
CA TYR A 124 -13.80 -14.03 4.98
C TYR A 124 -12.69 -13.10 4.45
N HIS A 125 -11.94 -13.58 3.46
CA HIS A 125 -10.91 -12.80 2.79
C HIS A 125 -11.51 -11.61 2.05
N PHE A 126 -12.70 -11.76 1.46
CA PHE A 126 -13.40 -10.66 0.80
C PHE A 126 -13.76 -9.54 1.80
N MET A 127 -14.28 -9.89 2.98
CA MET A 127 -14.53 -8.93 4.06
C MET A 127 -13.25 -8.23 4.51
N LEU A 128 -12.14 -8.96 4.66
CA LEU A 128 -10.85 -8.35 4.99
C LEU A 128 -10.43 -7.31 3.95
N ASN A 129 -10.62 -7.59 2.65
CA ASN A 129 -10.26 -6.67 1.56
C ASN A 129 -11.18 -5.44 1.49
N ILE A 130 -12.47 -5.59 1.82
CA ILE A 130 -13.43 -4.46 1.89
C ILE A 130 -12.99 -3.43 2.91
N PHE A 131 -12.53 -3.90 4.08
CA PHE A 131 -12.13 -3.05 5.20
C PHE A 131 -10.64 -2.71 5.21
N LEU A 132 -9.89 -3.12 4.19
CA LEU A 132 -8.44 -2.93 4.11
C LEU A 132 -7.68 -3.56 5.31
N LEU A 133 -8.17 -4.70 5.81
CA LEU A 133 -7.63 -5.43 6.96
C LEU A 133 -6.81 -6.66 6.58
N GLN A 134 -6.62 -6.92 5.29
CA GLN A 134 -5.94 -8.11 4.80
C GLN A 134 -4.48 -8.20 5.31
N GLN A 135 -3.76 -7.07 5.47
CA GLN A 135 -2.37 -7.08 5.98
C GLN A 135 -2.23 -6.91 7.49
N THR A 136 -3.28 -7.23 8.26
CA THR A 136 -3.22 -7.25 9.74
C THR A 136 -2.64 -8.56 10.31
N GLY A 137 -2.36 -9.55 9.46
CA GLY A 137 -2.00 -10.91 9.87
C GLY A 137 -3.19 -11.83 10.10
N LEU A 138 -4.43 -11.32 9.95
CA LEU A 138 -5.66 -12.13 9.97
C LEU A 138 -5.80 -13.01 8.72
N GLN A 139 -5.10 -12.66 7.64
CA GLN A 139 -5.15 -13.37 6.38
C GLN A 139 -4.23 -14.59 6.38
N LYS A 140 -4.67 -15.70 5.79
CA LYS A 140 -3.88 -16.94 5.68
C LYS A 140 -2.89 -16.95 4.50
N GLY A 141 -3.01 -15.97 3.61
CA GLY A 141 -2.18 -15.77 2.41
C GLY A 141 -2.90 -14.84 1.43
N PHE A 142 -2.21 -14.28 0.44
CA PHE A 142 -2.79 -13.30 -0.49
C PHE A 142 -4.11 -13.78 -1.14
N SER A 143 -5.02 -12.83 -1.35
CA SER A 143 -6.39 -13.05 -1.82
C SER A 143 -6.79 -11.94 -2.76
N PHE A 144 -7.70 -12.20 -3.72
CA PHE A 144 -8.27 -11.22 -4.62
C PHE A 144 -7.20 -10.29 -5.24
N ASN A 145 -7.00 -9.12 -4.66
CA ASN A 145 -6.08 -8.09 -5.12
C ASN A 145 -4.80 -8.05 -4.27
N GLY A 146 -3.83 -8.91 -4.58
CA GLY A 146 -2.51 -8.91 -3.94
C GLY A 146 -1.84 -7.53 -3.87
N PRO A 147 -1.72 -6.77 -4.99
CA PRO A 147 -1.14 -5.42 -4.99
C PRO A 147 -1.78 -4.40 -4.04
N SER A 148 -2.99 -4.63 -3.53
CA SER A 148 -3.65 -3.75 -2.55
C SER A 148 -3.02 -3.79 -1.15
N TRP A 149 -2.03 -4.64 -0.92
CA TRP A 149 -1.36 -4.79 0.39
C TRP A 149 -0.83 -3.47 0.94
N SER A 150 -0.26 -2.61 0.09
CA SER A 150 0.32 -1.32 0.47
C SER A 150 -0.73 -0.36 1.00
N ILE A 151 -1.91 -0.35 0.37
CA ILE A 151 -3.05 0.48 0.75
C ILE A 151 -3.64 0.01 2.09
N SER A 152 -3.69 -1.30 2.32
CA SER A 152 -4.10 -1.88 3.61
C SER A 152 -3.20 -1.42 4.75
N VAL A 153 -1.88 -1.48 4.54
CA VAL A 153 -0.90 -1.01 5.54
C VAL A 153 -1.03 0.49 5.77
N GLU A 154 -1.16 1.30 4.71
CA GLU A 154 -1.40 2.74 4.84
C GLU A 154 -2.65 3.01 5.69
N TRP A 155 -3.75 2.32 5.43
CA TRP A 155 -4.99 2.48 6.18
C TRP A 155 -4.84 2.15 7.67
N ILE A 156 -4.21 1.01 7.99
CA ILE A 156 -3.97 0.57 9.37
C ILE A 156 -3.08 1.56 10.13
N ILE A 157 -1.98 2.04 9.51
CA ILE A 157 -1.10 3.03 10.12
C ILE A 157 -1.86 4.32 10.43
N ASN A 158 -2.76 4.76 9.54
CA ASN A 158 -3.59 5.92 9.80
C ASN A 158 -4.57 5.69 10.95
N LEU A 159 -5.21 4.51 11.05
CA LEU A 159 -6.08 4.19 12.19
C LEU A 159 -5.33 4.15 13.52
N ILE A 160 -4.13 3.55 13.54
CA ILE A 160 -3.24 3.57 14.71
C ILE A 160 -2.94 5.02 15.08
N PHE A 161 -2.51 5.83 14.11
CA PHE A 161 -2.21 7.24 14.34
C PHE A 161 -3.45 8.01 14.88
N PHE A 162 -4.67 7.68 14.43
CA PHE A 162 -5.92 8.25 14.96
C PHE A 162 -6.08 7.99 16.46
N ILE A 163 -5.85 6.74 16.89
CA ILE A 163 -6.01 6.32 18.29
C ILE A 163 -4.98 7.02 19.19
N PHE A 164 -3.77 7.22 18.68
CA PHE A 164 -2.65 7.75 19.47
C PHE A 164 -2.51 9.27 19.44
N ILE A 165 -3.16 10.00 18.51
CA ILE A 165 -2.92 11.44 18.36
C ILE A 165 -3.35 12.30 19.56
N ASN A 166 -4.38 11.86 20.29
CA ASN A 166 -4.85 12.56 21.50
C ASN A 166 -4.17 12.06 22.78
N LYS A 167 -3.17 11.17 22.65
CA LYS A 167 -2.39 10.67 23.79
C LYS A 167 -1.14 11.53 23.96
N SER A 168 -0.64 11.61 25.19
CA SER A 168 0.59 12.35 25.49
C SER A 168 1.72 11.93 24.55
N LYS A 169 2.57 12.88 24.12
CA LYS A 169 3.77 12.59 23.31
C LYS A 169 4.63 11.49 23.94
N ARG A 170 4.64 11.39 25.28
CA ARG A 170 5.32 10.30 26.02
C ARG A 170 4.72 8.92 25.75
N LEU A 171 3.40 8.82 25.61
CA LEU A 171 2.73 7.56 25.27
C LEU A 171 3.00 7.16 23.82
N ILE A 172 3.03 8.12 22.89
CA ILE A 172 3.40 7.86 21.49
C ILE A 172 4.83 7.34 21.40
N ILE A 173 5.78 8.04 22.05
CA ILE A 173 7.19 7.64 22.09
C ILE A 173 7.36 6.27 22.76
N ALA A 174 6.70 6.03 23.90
CA ALA A 174 6.72 4.72 24.56
C ALA A 174 6.17 3.60 23.68
N SER A 175 5.10 3.87 22.92
CA SER A 175 4.52 2.90 21.97
C SER A 175 5.48 2.58 20.83
N LEU A 176 6.15 3.60 20.27
CA LEU A 176 7.15 3.43 19.21
C LEU A 176 8.37 2.66 19.74
N ILE A 177 8.82 2.95 20.96
CA ILE A 177 9.92 2.22 21.62
C ILE A 177 9.51 0.76 21.86
N LEU A 178 8.27 0.50 22.30
CA LEU A 178 7.73 -0.85 22.49
C LEU A 178 7.60 -1.64 21.18
N ILE A 179 7.18 -0.99 20.10
CA ILE A 179 7.12 -1.61 18.76
C ILE A 179 8.53 -1.88 18.24
N ALA A 180 9.45 -0.93 18.39
CA ALA A 180 10.84 -1.11 17.99
C ALA A 180 11.54 -2.20 18.81
N SER A 181 11.31 -2.24 20.12
CA SER A 181 11.89 -3.26 21.01
C SER A 181 11.26 -4.63 20.79
N SER A 182 9.96 -4.72 20.52
CA SER A 182 9.32 -6.00 20.14
C SER A 182 9.85 -6.52 18.80
N LEU A 183 10.03 -5.64 17.81
CA LEU A 183 10.68 -5.98 16.54
C LEU A 183 12.11 -6.49 16.76
N ILE A 184 12.93 -5.77 17.56
CA ILE A 184 14.30 -6.17 17.89
C ILE A 184 14.32 -7.52 18.63
N LEU A 185 13.42 -7.74 19.58
CA LEU A 185 13.31 -9.01 20.31
C LEU A 185 12.89 -10.16 19.40
N ILE A 186 11.95 -9.94 18.48
CA ILE A 186 11.56 -10.97 17.51
C ILE A 186 12.73 -11.29 16.57
N VAL A 187 13.48 -10.27 16.11
CA VAL A 187 14.71 -10.48 15.31
C VAL A 187 15.75 -11.28 16.10
N ALA A 188 15.98 -10.92 17.36
CA ALA A 188 16.98 -11.56 18.22
C ALA A 188 16.61 -13.01 18.59
N PHE A 189 15.32 -13.30 18.79
CA PHE A 189 14.85 -14.63 19.20
C PHE A 189 14.71 -15.60 18.02
N VAL A 190 14.32 -15.10 16.85
CA VAL A 190 14.12 -15.92 15.65
C VAL A 190 15.41 -16.03 14.82
N GLY A 191 16.42 -15.20 15.10
CA GLY A 191 17.76 -15.29 14.52
C GLY A 191 17.84 -15.00 13.03
N ASN A 192 16.72 -14.69 12.37
CA ASN A 192 16.65 -14.47 10.93
C ASN A 192 15.49 -13.55 10.55
N LEU A 193 15.77 -12.48 9.79
CA LEU A 193 14.73 -11.54 9.31
C LEU A 193 13.70 -12.21 8.38
N THR A 194 14.00 -13.38 7.81
CA THR A 194 13.12 -14.08 6.85
C THR A 194 11.81 -14.62 7.46
N TYR A 195 11.72 -14.73 8.78
CA TYR A 195 10.46 -15.12 9.44
C TYR A 195 9.59 -13.92 9.75
N LEU A 196 10.20 -12.76 10.01
CA LEU A 196 9.47 -11.50 10.12
C LEU A 196 8.90 -11.05 8.78
N THR A 197 9.55 -11.35 7.66
CA THR A 197 8.97 -11.13 6.32
C THR A 197 7.80 -12.06 6.01
N LYS A 198 7.80 -13.29 6.56
CA LYS A 198 6.63 -14.19 6.51
C LYS A 198 5.50 -13.77 7.46
N LEU A 199 5.83 -13.20 8.63
CA LEU A 199 4.86 -12.77 9.65
C LEU A 199 4.24 -11.40 9.32
N PHE A 200 5.05 -10.49 8.78
CA PHE A 200 4.68 -9.18 8.25
C PHE A 200 5.02 -9.16 6.76
N GLY A 201 4.13 -9.69 5.92
CA GLY A 201 4.29 -9.70 4.45
C GLY A 201 4.50 -8.32 3.78
N PHE A 202 4.46 -7.24 4.56
CA PHE A 202 4.86 -5.87 4.20
C PHE A 202 6.39 -5.67 4.14
N LEU A 203 7.19 -6.42 4.90
CA LEU A 203 8.66 -6.30 4.90
C LEU A 203 9.34 -7.10 3.79
N ASP A 204 8.58 -7.90 3.04
CA ASP A 204 9.05 -8.69 1.90
C ASP A 204 9.09 -7.86 0.59
N THR A 205 9.43 -6.57 0.67
CA THR A 205 9.45 -5.62 -0.46
C THR A 205 10.75 -5.63 -1.27
N GLY A 206 11.59 -6.65 -1.12
CA GLY A 206 12.89 -6.71 -1.82
C GLY A 206 14.02 -5.90 -1.17
N LEU A 207 13.78 -5.29 0.00
CA LEU A 207 14.81 -4.64 0.83
C LEU A 207 15.87 -5.62 1.39
N LEU A 208 15.57 -6.92 1.39
CA LEU A 208 16.43 -7.99 1.94
C LEU A 208 16.83 -9.05 0.92
N LYS A 209 16.53 -8.83 -0.37
CA LYS A 209 17.09 -9.65 -1.45
C LYS A 209 18.35 -8.97 -1.99
N ALA A 210 19.40 -9.02 -1.17
CA ALA A 210 20.79 -8.90 -1.59
C ALA A 210 21.51 -10.18 -1.17
#